data_AF-A0A4P5QLC1-F1
#
_entry.id   AF-A0A4P5QLC1-F1
#
_cell.length_a   1.000
_cell.length_b   1.000
_cell.length_c   1.000
_cell.angle_alpha   90.00
_cell.angle_beta   90.00
_cell.angle_gamma   90.00
#
_symmetry.space_group_name_H-M   'P 1'
#
loop_
_entity.id
_entity.type
_entity.pdbx_description
1 polymer ?
#
loop_
_entity_poly.entity_id
_entity_poly.type
_entity_poly.pdbx_seq_one_letter_code
_entity_poly.pdbx_strand_id
1 'polypeptide(L)'
;MAQTAKIDTLQTIEIAEGVRIQLKPAGPCVRMAAYTLDLLYSILAMIIIGIVVGIAGEVFGTRVGQGFFSLAFFLLNWFYFVWYEVRRGDSPGKKRMGLKVVTTSGSPPTFGASMLRNLLRFADFLPFGYLFGVATCLSNRNFQRIGDLVADTIVVYDSKPTKKEKAAFLETILKNPVAHLAPRAVLSREEQSALVQFLDRAELWSPSRKEELVAHLQPLTGATGKEGVSRALSMGAWLRDS
;
A
#
# COMPACT_ATOMS: atom_id res chain seq x y z
N MET A 1 -36.94 -2.71 5.41
CA MET A 1 -36.11 -1.51 5.13
C MET A 1 -34.78 -2.00 4.60
N ALA A 2 -34.54 -1.86 3.29
CA ALA A 2 -33.29 -2.25 2.66
C ALA A 2 -32.19 -1.28 3.14
N GLN A 3 -31.15 -1.81 3.81
CA GLN A 3 -29.97 -1.02 4.14
C GLN A 3 -29.34 -0.53 2.84
N THR A 4 -29.29 0.79 2.67
CA THR A 4 -28.58 1.46 1.60
C THR A 4 -27.11 1.05 1.72
N ALA A 5 -26.68 0.09 0.90
CA ALA A 5 -25.28 -0.27 0.79
C ALA A 5 -24.52 1.00 0.39
N LYS A 6 -23.78 1.59 1.34
CA LYS A 6 -22.86 2.70 1.03
C LYS A 6 -21.98 2.23 -0.11
N ILE A 7 -21.87 3.05 -1.15
CA ILE A 7 -21.00 2.79 -2.31
C ILE A 7 -19.56 2.90 -1.81
N ASP A 8 -19.09 1.82 -1.18
CA ASP A 8 -17.74 1.70 -0.66
C ASP A 8 -16.94 0.80 -1.61
N THR A 9 -15.76 1.25 -2.02
CA THR A 9 -14.86 0.51 -2.91
C THR A 9 -13.92 -0.41 -2.12
N LEU A 10 -14.02 -0.45 -0.79
CA LEU A 10 -13.19 -1.33 0.04
C LEU A 10 -13.44 -2.81 -0.31
N GLN A 11 -12.38 -3.49 -0.73
CA GLN A 11 -12.38 -4.94 -0.96
C GLN A 11 -11.74 -5.66 0.19
N THR A 12 -12.50 -6.57 0.83
CA THR A 12 -11.95 -7.48 1.82
C THR A 12 -11.33 -8.66 1.07
N ILE A 13 -10.00 -8.80 1.16
CA ILE A 13 -9.28 -9.95 0.63
C ILE A 13 -8.71 -10.76 1.80
N GLU A 14 -8.67 -12.07 1.64
CA GLU A 14 -8.02 -12.97 2.57
C GLU A 14 -6.61 -13.27 2.04
N ILE A 15 -5.60 -12.85 2.78
CA ILE A 15 -4.20 -13.09 2.42
C ILE A 15 -3.81 -14.54 2.74
N ALA A 16 -2.69 -15.00 2.22
CA ALA A 16 -2.21 -16.38 2.44
C ALA A 16 -2.01 -16.72 3.93
N GLU A 17 -1.80 -15.70 4.76
CA GLU A 17 -1.68 -15.79 6.22
C GLU A 17 -3.04 -15.89 6.95
N GLY A 18 -4.17 -16.00 6.23
CA GLY A 18 -5.52 -16.13 6.80
C GLY A 18 -6.09 -14.84 7.40
N VAL A 19 -5.43 -13.70 7.16
CA VAL A 19 -5.86 -12.39 7.65
C VAL A 19 -6.70 -11.69 6.59
N ARG A 20 -7.87 -11.17 6.99
CA ARG A 20 -8.69 -10.36 6.11
C ARG A 20 -8.23 -8.90 6.14
N ILE A 21 -7.68 -8.41 5.04
CA ILE A 21 -7.30 -7.01 4.88
C ILE A 21 -8.22 -6.31 3.90
N GLN A 22 -8.52 -5.05 4.17
CA GLN A 22 -9.31 -4.21 3.28
C GLN A 22 -8.37 -3.44 2.35
N LEU A 23 -8.38 -3.80 1.07
CA LEU A 23 -7.72 -3.05 0.03
C LEU A 23 -8.65 -1.98 -0.50
N LYS A 24 -8.13 -0.77 -0.72
CA LYS A 24 -8.83 0.31 -1.41
C LYS A 24 -8.29 0.42 -2.83
N PRO A 25 -8.98 -0.11 -3.86
CA PRO A 25 -8.56 0.01 -5.24
C PRO A 25 -8.45 1.47 -5.66
N ALA A 26 -7.43 1.79 -6.45
CA ALA A 26 -7.22 3.14 -6.98
C ALA A 26 -7.92 3.31 -8.33
N GLY A 27 -8.76 4.34 -8.43
CA GLY A 27 -9.48 4.65 -9.67
C GLY A 27 -8.57 5.10 -10.82
N PRO A 28 -9.10 5.14 -12.07
CA PRO A 28 -8.30 5.41 -13.27
C PRO A 28 -7.68 6.81 -13.27
N CYS A 29 -8.33 7.84 -12.74
CA CYS A 29 -7.83 9.22 -12.76
C CYS A 29 -6.52 9.39 -11.98
N VAL A 30 -6.44 8.83 -10.77
CA VAL A 30 -5.23 8.92 -9.93
C VAL A 30 -4.10 8.08 -10.54
N ARG A 31 -4.45 6.95 -11.18
CA ARG A 31 -3.50 6.12 -11.93
C ARG A 31 -2.94 6.87 -13.16
N MET A 32 -3.78 7.62 -13.89
CA MET A 32 -3.33 8.47 -14.99
C MET A 32 -2.41 9.58 -14.49
N ALA A 33 -2.74 10.27 -13.40
CA ALA A 33 -1.86 11.28 -12.81
C ALA A 33 -0.50 10.71 -12.39
N ALA A 34 -0.49 9.53 -11.76
CA ALA A 34 0.75 8.82 -11.43
C ALA A 34 1.57 8.50 -12.69
N TYR A 35 0.92 8.02 -13.75
CA TYR A 35 1.56 7.73 -15.02
C TYR A 35 2.15 8.98 -15.68
N THR A 36 1.44 10.12 -15.65
CA THR A 36 1.96 11.39 -16.16
C THR A 36 3.23 11.81 -15.43
N LEU A 37 3.30 11.66 -14.10
CA LEU A 37 4.52 11.93 -13.34
C LEU A 37 5.66 10.99 -13.75
N ASP A 38 5.39 9.70 -13.92
CA ASP A 38 6.38 8.74 -14.41
C ASP A 38 6.86 9.05 -15.84
N LEU A 39 5.97 9.55 -16.70
CA LEU A 39 6.32 10.01 -18.04
C LEU A 39 7.27 11.21 -17.98
N LEU A 40 7.01 12.18 -17.10
CA LEU A 40 7.90 13.33 -16.89
C LEU A 40 9.29 12.89 -16.39
N TYR A 41 9.38 11.93 -15.46
CA TYR A 41 10.68 11.37 -15.04
C TYR A 41 11.40 10.66 -16.19
N SER A 42 10.65 9.89 -16.98
CA SER A 42 11.19 9.16 -18.11
C SER A 42 11.73 10.12 -19.17
N ILE A 43 10.99 11.19 -19.49
CA ILE A 43 11.42 12.23 -20.42
C ILE A 43 12.68 12.94 -19.90
N LEU A 44 12.69 13.35 -18.62
CA LEU A 44 13.85 14.00 -18.03
C LEU A 44 15.10 13.11 -18.08
N ALA A 45 14.95 11.83 -17.72
CA ALA A 45 16.03 10.87 -17.80
C ALA A 45 16.54 10.70 -19.24
N MET A 46 15.63 10.61 -20.22
CA MET A 46 16.00 10.51 -21.63
C MET A 46 16.70 11.76 -22.16
N ILE A 47 16.33 12.96 -21.71
CA ILE A 47 17.02 14.20 -22.06
C ILE A 47 18.46 14.16 -21.53
N ILE A 48 18.64 13.80 -20.26
CA ILE A 48 19.97 13.72 -19.63
C ILE A 48 20.84 12.69 -20.37
N ILE A 49 20.30 11.49 -20.63
CA ILE A 49 20.99 10.44 -21.38
C ILE A 49 21.32 10.94 -22.80
N GLY A 50 20.40 11.62 -23.47
CA GLY A 50 20.61 12.19 -24.79
C GLY A 50 21.76 13.20 -24.83
N ILE A 51 21.86 14.07 -23.83
CA ILE A 51 22.97 15.04 -23.70
C ILE A 51 24.29 14.29 -23.50
N VAL A 52 24.35 13.36 -22.53
CA VAL A 52 25.57 12.60 -22.22
C VAL A 52 26.06 11.81 -23.43
N VAL A 53 25.13 11.11 -24.09
CA VAL A 53 25.42 10.30 -25.27
C VAL A 53 25.75 11.17 -26.49
N GLY A 54 25.14 12.33 -26.63
CA GLY A 54 25.49 13.31 -27.66
C GLY A 54 26.92 13.80 -27.52
N ILE A 55 27.32 14.22 -26.32
CA ILE A 55 28.70 14.63 -26.02
C ILE A 55 29.68 13.49 -26.26
N ALA A 56 29.37 12.27 -25.78
CA ALA A 56 30.19 11.09 -26.02
C ALA A 56 30.27 10.74 -27.52
N GLY A 57 29.21 10.99 -28.28
CA GLY A 57 29.14 10.76 -29.72
C GLY A 57 30.12 11.61 -30.53
N GLU A 58 30.49 12.79 -30.05
CA GLU A 58 31.54 13.61 -30.66
C GLU A 58 32.93 12.95 -30.55
N VAL A 59 33.16 12.15 -29.51
CA VAL A 59 34.46 11.48 -29.24
C VAL A 59 34.50 10.08 -29.83
N PHE A 60 33.43 9.30 -29.67
CA PHE A 60 33.36 7.88 -30.02
C PHE A 60 32.61 7.59 -31.33
N GLY A 61 32.04 8.63 -31.96
CA GLY A 61 31.27 8.54 -33.19
C GLY A 61 29.75 8.55 -32.97
N THR A 62 29.06 9.33 -33.79
CA THR A 62 27.61 9.59 -33.67
C THR A 62 26.75 8.33 -33.78
N ARG A 63 27.13 7.35 -34.61
CA ARG A 63 26.42 6.07 -34.74
C ARG A 63 26.48 5.23 -33.47
N VAL A 64 27.62 5.24 -32.78
CA VAL A 64 27.80 4.54 -31.50
C VAL A 64 26.91 5.20 -30.44
N GLY A 65 26.89 6.54 -30.39
CA GLY A 65 25.99 7.29 -29.53
C GLY A 65 24.51 6.94 -29.78
N GLN A 66 24.07 6.96 -31.04
CA GLN A 66 22.70 6.56 -31.39
C GLN A 66 22.35 5.15 -30.91
N GLY A 67 23.27 4.18 -31.03
CA GLY A 67 23.08 2.83 -30.52
C GLY A 67 22.84 2.80 -29.00
N PHE A 68 23.66 3.52 -28.23
CA PHE A 68 23.48 3.64 -26.78
C PHE A 68 22.19 4.35 -26.39
N PHE A 69 21.82 5.40 -27.13
CA PHE A 69 20.55 6.10 -26.90
C PHE A 69 19.35 5.19 -27.14
N SER A 70 19.34 4.44 -28.26
CA SER A 70 18.29 3.46 -28.57
C SER A 70 18.22 2.34 -27.53
N LEU A 71 19.36 1.84 -27.06
CA LEU A 71 19.41 0.85 -25.99
C LEU A 71 18.84 1.40 -24.69
N ALA A 72 19.23 2.60 -24.29
CA ALA A 72 18.71 3.26 -23.10
C ALA A 72 17.21 3.51 -23.19
N PHE A 73 16.72 3.97 -24.35
CA PHE A 73 15.30 4.15 -24.62
C PHE A 73 14.53 2.83 -24.46
N PHE A 74 15.04 1.73 -25.03
CA PHE A 74 14.46 0.41 -24.88
C PHE A 74 14.40 -0.01 -23.40
N LEU A 75 15.53 0.04 -22.69
CA LEU A 75 15.58 -0.35 -21.29
C LEU A 75 14.63 0.47 -20.42
N LEU A 76 14.58 1.78 -20.64
CA LEU A 76 13.71 2.68 -19.87
C LEU A 76 12.23 2.44 -20.19
N ASN A 77 11.86 2.21 -21.44
CA ASN A 77 10.46 1.97 -21.80
C ASN A 77 9.92 0.65 -21.23
N TRP A 78 10.74 -0.40 -21.28
CA TRP A 78 10.33 -1.78 -20.96
C TRP A 78 10.57 -2.16 -19.50
N PHE A 79 11.67 -1.71 -18.89
CA PHE A 79 12.10 -2.19 -17.58
C PHE A 79 11.96 -1.16 -16.45
N TYR A 80 11.74 0.13 -16.74
CA TYR A 80 11.56 1.16 -15.70
C TYR A 80 10.49 0.76 -14.69
N PHE A 81 9.29 0.43 -15.17
CA PHE A 81 8.17 0.07 -14.29
C PHE A 81 8.44 -1.26 -13.56
N VAL A 82 8.94 -2.26 -14.27
CA VAL A 82 9.22 -3.60 -13.73
C VAL A 82 10.24 -3.52 -12.58
N TRP A 83 11.32 -2.76 -12.78
CA TRP A 83 12.37 -2.58 -11.79
C TRP A 83 11.86 -2.04 -10.45
N TYR A 84 10.98 -1.04 -10.52
CA TYR A 84 10.43 -0.39 -9.34
C TYR A 84 9.29 -1.21 -8.70
N GLU A 85 8.42 -1.79 -9.51
CA GLU A 85 7.30 -2.61 -9.03
C GLU A 85 7.78 -3.87 -8.30
N VAL A 86 8.81 -4.56 -8.82
CA VAL A 86 9.35 -5.77 -8.16
C VAL A 86 10.05 -5.44 -6.85
N ARG A 87 10.76 -4.30 -6.76
CA ARG A 87 11.49 -3.92 -5.54
C ARG A 87 10.61 -3.34 -4.45
N ARG A 88 9.66 -2.48 -4.81
CA ARG A 88 8.92 -1.64 -3.85
C ARG A 88 7.41 -1.73 -4.01
N GLY A 89 6.93 -2.27 -5.13
CA GLY A 89 5.52 -2.23 -5.51
C GLY A 89 5.07 -0.87 -6.04
N ASP A 90 5.95 0.13 -6.17
CA ASP A 90 5.59 1.47 -6.61
C ASP A 90 6.62 2.07 -7.57
N SER A 91 6.15 2.69 -8.65
CA SER A 91 6.97 3.61 -9.45
C SER A 91 7.07 4.96 -8.75
N PRO A 92 8.09 5.80 -9.05
CA PRO A 92 8.21 7.14 -8.49
C PRO A 92 6.93 7.99 -8.57
N GLY A 93 6.21 7.96 -9.69
CA GLY A 93 4.93 8.62 -9.86
C GLY A 93 3.84 8.03 -8.98
N LYS A 94 3.69 6.70 -8.96
CA LYS A 94 2.73 6.00 -8.08
C LYS A 94 2.99 6.28 -6.61
N LYS A 95 4.25 6.29 -6.19
CA LYS A 95 4.67 6.61 -4.82
C LYS A 95 4.24 8.00 -4.40
N ARG A 96 4.39 9.01 -5.28
CA ARG A 96 3.94 10.38 -5.02
C ARG A 96 2.42 10.48 -4.88
N MET A 97 1.69 9.65 -5.62
CA MET A 97 0.24 9.55 -5.53
C MET A 97 -0.25 8.63 -4.39
N GLY A 98 0.66 8.07 -3.57
CA GLY A 98 0.32 7.14 -2.49
C GLY A 98 -0.26 5.84 -2.99
N LEU A 99 0.20 5.34 -4.15
CA LEU A 99 -0.30 4.13 -4.79
C LEU A 99 0.73 3.00 -4.73
N LYS A 100 0.23 1.77 -4.61
CA LYS A 100 1.04 0.56 -4.62
C LYS A 100 0.39 -0.52 -5.48
N VAL A 101 1.22 -1.30 -6.15
CA VAL A 101 0.86 -2.48 -6.90
C VAL A 101 1.04 -3.70 -6.01
N VAL A 102 -0.01 -4.50 -5.89
CA VAL A 102 -0.01 -5.77 -5.19
C VAL A 102 -0.70 -6.82 -6.04
N THR A 103 -0.46 -8.08 -5.75
CA THR A 103 -1.28 -9.19 -6.26
C THR A 103 -2.69 -9.10 -5.66
N THR A 104 -3.66 -9.82 -6.23
CA THR A 104 -5.01 -9.91 -5.64
C THR A 104 -5.01 -10.52 -4.23
N SER A 105 -3.99 -11.30 -3.87
CA SER A 105 -3.73 -11.79 -2.50
C SER A 105 -3.00 -10.78 -1.60
N GLY A 106 -2.68 -9.57 -2.08
CA GLY A 106 -2.00 -8.52 -1.31
C GLY A 106 -0.46 -8.64 -1.26
N SER A 107 0.11 -9.72 -1.78
CA SER A 107 1.57 -9.93 -1.84
C SER A 107 2.24 -9.05 -2.91
N PRO A 108 3.56 -8.78 -2.82
CA PRO A 108 4.30 -8.07 -3.86
C PRO A 108 4.21 -8.78 -5.23
N PRO A 109 4.15 -8.04 -6.35
CA PRO A 109 4.11 -8.65 -7.67
C PRO A 109 5.44 -9.34 -8.01
N THR A 110 5.36 -10.50 -8.66
CA THR A 110 6.55 -11.18 -9.20
C THR A 110 7.09 -10.43 -10.43
N PHE A 111 8.34 -10.73 -10.81
CA PHE A 111 8.92 -10.17 -12.04
C PHE A 111 8.09 -10.48 -13.28
N GLY A 112 7.66 -11.74 -13.45
CA GLY A 112 6.84 -12.17 -14.58
C GLY A 112 5.49 -11.45 -14.62
N ALA A 113 4.82 -11.33 -13.47
CA ALA A 113 3.55 -10.60 -13.37
C ALA A 113 3.71 -9.13 -13.74
N SER A 114 4.73 -8.44 -13.21
CA SER A 114 4.97 -7.03 -13.52
C SER A 114 5.35 -6.81 -14.99
N MET A 115 6.18 -7.70 -15.56
CA MET A 115 6.58 -7.65 -16.97
C MET A 115 5.38 -7.86 -17.90
N LEU A 116 4.57 -8.89 -17.66
CA LEU A 116 3.38 -9.19 -18.47
C LEU A 116 2.40 -8.01 -18.48
N ARG A 117 2.21 -7.38 -17.32
CA ARG A 117 1.42 -6.17 -17.18
C ARG A 117 1.94 -4.98 -17.96
N ASN A 118 3.26 -4.80 -18.01
CA ASN A 118 3.88 -3.69 -18.70
C ASN A 118 3.91 -3.93 -20.21
N LEU A 119 4.04 -5.19 -20.65
CA LEU A 119 3.92 -5.59 -22.06
C LEU A 119 2.49 -5.33 -22.59
N LEU A 120 1.48 -5.76 -21.84
CA LEU A 120 0.07 -5.54 -22.21
C LEU A 120 -0.36 -4.07 -22.14
N ARG A 121 0.47 -3.18 -21.60
CA ARG A 121 0.25 -1.73 -21.69
C ARG A 121 0.24 -1.23 -23.14
N PHE A 122 0.99 -1.88 -24.04
CA PHE A 122 0.92 -1.55 -25.46
C PHE A 122 -0.44 -1.91 -26.07
N ALA A 123 -1.06 -3.00 -25.62
CA ALA A 123 -2.41 -3.35 -26.04
C ALA A 123 -3.46 -2.35 -25.50
N ASP A 124 -3.27 -1.86 -24.26
CA ASP A 124 -4.12 -0.82 -23.67
C ASP A 124 -4.12 0.50 -24.47
N PHE A 125 -3.09 0.75 -25.30
CA PHE A 125 -2.91 1.95 -26.13
C PHE A 125 -3.64 1.90 -27.48
N LEU A 126 -4.24 0.76 -27.85
CA LEU A 126 -4.96 0.59 -29.12
C LEU A 126 -6.49 0.66 -28.89
N PRO A 127 -7.31 1.07 -29.88
CA PRO A 127 -6.96 1.69 -31.16
C PRO A 127 -6.86 3.24 -31.11
N PHE A 128 -7.41 3.89 -30.08
CA PHE A 128 -7.44 5.36 -29.94
C PHE A 128 -6.69 5.82 -28.68
N GLY A 129 -5.44 5.39 -28.51
CA GLY A 129 -4.65 5.65 -27.30
C GLY A 129 -5.14 4.80 -26.12
N TYR A 130 -5.08 5.34 -24.90
CA TYR A 130 -5.42 4.61 -23.66
C TYR A 130 -6.92 4.31 -23.45
N LEU A 131 -7.78 4.53 -24.46
CA LEU A 131 -9.23 4.39 -24.34
C LEU A 131 -9.64 2.98 -23.91
N PHE A 132 -8.96 1.96 -24.44
CA PHE A 132 -9.24 0.56 -24.11
C PHE A 132 -8.79 0.19 -22.69
N GLY A 133 -7.64 0.71 -22.26
CA GLY A 133 -7.19 0.61 -20.86
C GLY A 133 -8.16 1.27 -19.88
N VAL A 134 -8.69 2.45 -20.22
CA VAL A 134 -9.70 3.15 -19.39
C VAL A 134 -11.02 2.39 -19.38
N ALA A 135 -11.50 1.93 -20.55
CA ALA A 135 -12.73 1.16 -20.66
C ALA A 135 -12.69 -0.11 -19.79
N THR A 136 -11.57 -0.84 -19.83
CA THR A 136 -11.39 -2.05 -19.02
C THR A 136 -11.31 -1.74 -17.53
N CYS A 137 -10.63 -0.67 -17.13
CA CYS A 137 -10.64 -0.20 -15.73
C CYS A 137 -12.05 0.12 -15.25
N LEU A 138 -12.85 0.81 -16.06
CA LEU A 138 -14.22 1.17 -15.68
C LEU A 138 -15.20 -0.03 -15.72
N SER A 139 -14.84 -1.10 -16.41
CA SER A 139 -15.68 -2.29 -16.57
C SER A 139 -15.61 -3.28 -15.41
N ASN A 140 -14.70 -3.09 -14.45
CA ASN A 140 -14.62 -3.94 -13.26
C ASN A 140 -14.57 -3.12 -11.97
N ARG A 141 -15.04 -3.73 -10.88
CA ARG A 141 -15.13 -3.09 -9.55
C ARG A 141 -13.75 -2.73 -8.95
N ASN A 142 -12.68 -3.30 -9.50
CA ASN A 142 -11.32 -3.21 -8.97
C ASN A 142 -10.46 -2.20 -9.73
N PHE A 143 -11.03 -1.53 -10.73
CA PHE A 143 -10.32 -0.60 -11.61
C PHE A 143 -9.04 -1.20 -12.23
N GLN A 144 -9.08 -2.49 -12.56
CA GLN A 144 -7.99 -3.23 -13.21
C GLN A 144 -8.01 -3.01 -14.73
N ARG A 145 -6.86 -2.72 -15.34
CA ARG A 145 -6.73 -2.76 -16.81
C ARG A 145 -6.46 -4.18 -17.28
N ILE A 146 -6.44 -4.42 -18.60
CA ILE A 146 -6.22 -5.77 -19.17
C ILE A 146 -4.93 -6.40 -18.66
N GLY A 147 -3.84 -5.63 -18.66
CA GLY A 147 -2.58 -6.12 -18.09
C GLY A 147 -2.76 -6.59 -16.65
N ASP A 148 -3.44 -5.79 -15.83
CA ASP A 148 -3.64 -6.10 -14.41
C ASP A 148 -4.50 -7.36 -14.20
N LEU A 149 -5.52 -7.57 -15.03
CA LEU A 149 -6.37 -8.76 -15.01
C LEU A 149 -5.56 -10.02 -15.36
N VAL A 150 -4.76 -9.96 -16.42
CA VAL A 150 -3.95 -11.10 -16.88
C VAL A 150 -2.83 -11.43 -15.89
N ALA A 151 -2.24 -10.41 -15.26
CA ALA A 151 -1.17 -10.58 -14.29
C ALA A 151 -1.66 -10.85 -12.86
N ASP A 152 -2.98 -10.91 -12.63
CA ASP A 152 -3.61 -11.08 -11.31
C ASP A 152 -3.10 -10.07 -10.26
N THR A 153 -3.08 -8.79 -10.66
CA THR A 153 -2.63 -7.69 -9.79
C THR A 153 -3.65 -6.58 -9.70
N ILE A 154 -3.57 -5.80 -8.64
CA ILE A 154 -4.42 -4.65 -8.38
C ILE A 154 -3.56 -3.46 -7.92
N VAL A 155 -4.01 -2.25 -8.26
CA VAL A 155 -3.40 -1.02 -7.76
C VAL A 155 -4.26 -0.48 -6.63
N VAL A 156 -3.65 -0.29 -5.48
CA VAL A 156 -4.33 0.12 -4.24
C VAL A 156 -3.69 1.38 -3.69
N TYR A 157 -4.42 2.09 -2.83
CA TYR A 157 -3.82 3.13 -2.01
C TYR A 157 -2.89 2.49 -0.97
N ASP A 158 -1.66 3.00 -0.85
CA ASP A 158 -0.71 2.60 0.19
C ASP A 158 -1.18 3.20 1.52
N SER A 159 -1.97 2.44 2.29
CA SER A 159 -2.53 2.84 3.58
C SER A 159 -1.49 2.98 4.70
N LYS A 160 -0.23 3.32 4.39
CA LYS A 160 0.77 3.58 5.41
C LYS A 160 0.33 4.80 6.21
N PRO A 161 0.26 4.71 7.55
CA PRO A 161 -0.09 5.85 8.37
C PRO A 161 0.94 6.96 8.10
N THR A 162 0.43 8.11 7.70
CA THR A 162 1.18 9.31 7.35
C THR A 162 2.07 9.70 8.53
N LYS A 163 3.21 10.36 8.32
CA LYS A 163 4.04 10.85 9.46
C LYS A 163 3.22 11.67 10.45
N LYS A 164 2.26 12.46 9.97
CA LYS A 164 1.32 13.24 10.78
C LYS A 164 0.33 12.35 11.55
N GLU A 165 -0.15 11.26 10.96
CA GLU A 165 -1.04 10.31 11.64
C GLU A 165 -0.27 9.46 12.65
N LYS A 166 0.97 9.05 12.33
CA LYS A 166 1.88 8.42 13.30
C LYS A 166 2.22 9.37 14.43
N ALA A 167 2.57 10.62 14.12
CA ALA A 167 2.87 11.63 15.13
C ALA A 167 1.64 11.96 15.97
N ALA A 168 0.46 12.09 15.36
CA ALA A 168 -0.79 12.30 16.09
C ALA A 168 -1.21 11.06 16.90
N PHE A 169 -0.91 9.85 16.43
CA PHE A 169 -1.13 8.61 17.19
C PHE A 169 -0.16 8.50 18.36
N LEU A 170 1.13 8.76 18.14
CA LEU A 170 2.15 8.85 19.18
C LEU A 170 1.81 9.98 20.16
N GLU A 171 1.40 11.15 19.68
CA GLU A 171 0.97 12.28 20.49
C GLU A 171 -0.34 11.96 21.23
N THR A 172 -1.26 11.20 20.63
CA THR A 172 -2.45 10.70 21.33
C THR A 172 -2.07 9.71 22.41
N ILE A 173 -1.10 8.81 22.17
CA ILE A 173 -0.58 7.88 23.19
C ILE A 173 0.16 8.65 24.30
N LEU A 174 0.96 9.66 23.95
CA LEU A 174 1.78 10.43 24.87
C LEU A 174 0.98 11.52 25.63
N LYS A 175 -0.09 12.05 25.04
CA LYS A 175 -0.99 13.07 25.63
C LYS A 175 -2.27 12.48 26.22
N ASN A 176 -2.57 11.20 26.06
CA ASN A 176 -3.59 10.53 26.88
C ASN A 176 -2.97 10.03 28.18
N PRO A 177 -3.22 10.68 29.33
CA PRO A 177 -2.87 10.17 30.65
C PRO A 177 -3.85 9.05 31.08
N VAL A 178 -4.19 8.14 30.18
CA VAL A 178 -4.79 6.84 30.57
C VAL A 178 -3.67 5.82 30.81
N ALA A 179 -2.39 6.21 30.77
CA ALA A 179 -1.24 5.33 31.00
C ALA A 179 -1.22 4.63 32.38
N HIS A 180 -2.13 4.98 33.30
CA HIS A 180 -2.16 4.44 34.66
C HIS A 180 -3.57 4.08 35.15
N LEU A 181 -4.40 3.46 34.30
CA LEU A 181 -5.68 2.94 34.78
C LEU A 181 -5.43 1.64 35.57
N ALA A 182 -5.38 1.72 36.89
CA ALA A 182 -5.30 0.54 37.74
C ALA A 182 -6.52 -0.38 37.50
N PRO A 183 -6.34 -1.71 37.42
CA PRO A 183 -7.45 -2.65 37.38
C PRO A 183 -8.40 -2.40 38.56
N ARG A 184 -9.71 -2.26 38.28
CA ARG A 184 -10.72 -2.04 39.33
C ARG A 184 -11.01 -3.30 40.16
N ALA A 185 -10.54 -4.46 39.69
CA ALA A 185 -10.65 -5.74 40.36
C ALA A 185 -9.27 -6.25 40.77
N VAL A 186 -9.23 -7.01 41.86
CA VAL A 186 -8.01 -7.73 42.25
C VAL A 186 -7.79 -8.86 41.24
N LEU A 187 -6.70 -8.77 40.48
CA LEU A 187 -6.32 -9.74 39.46
C LEU A 187 -5.32 -10.75 40.02
N SER A 188 -5.45 -12.02 39.63
CA SER A 188 -4.43 -13.05 39.84
C SER A 188 -3.14 -12.73 39.08
N ARG A 189 -2.02 -13.38 39.44
CA ARG A 189 -0.73 -13.17 38.75
C ARG A 189 -0.82 -13.57 37.28
N GLU A 190 -1.58 -14.60 36.97
CA GLU A 190 -1.83 -15.09 35.61
C GLU A 190 -2.57 -14.04 34.78
N GLU A 191 -3.61 -13.41 35.34
CA GLU A 191 -4.38 -12.35 34.67
C GLU A 191 -3.56 -11.08 34.49
N GLN A 192 -2.74 -10.71 35.48
CA GLN A 192 -1.81 -9.59 35.36
C GLN A 192 -0.79 -9.83 34.25
N SER A 193 -0.19 -11.03 34.20
CA SER A 193 0.72 -11.43 33.14
C SER A 193 0.04 -11.41 31.77
N ALA A 194 -1.22 -11.84 31.67
CA ALA A 194 -1.99 -11.81 30.43
C ALA A 194 -2.21 -10.38 29.91
N LEU A 195 -2.47 -9.41 30.79
CA LEU A 195 -2.60 -8.00 30.41
C LEU A 195 -1.28 -7.37 29.95
N VAL A 196 -0.17 -7.71 30.61
CA VAL A 196 1.16 -7.25 30.19
C VAL A 196 1.56 -7.89 28.85
N GLN A 197 1.32 -9.19 28.67
CA GLN A 197 1.54 -9.86 27.39
C GLN A 197 0.65 -9.30 26.27
N PHE A 198 -0.59 -8.92 26.60
CA PHE A 198 -1.47 -8.24 25.67
C PHE A 198 -0.89 -6.89 25.24
N LEU A 199 -0.37 -6.09 26.19
CA LEU A 199 0.31 -4.83 25.90
C LEU A 199 1.52 -5.04 24.96
N ASP A 200 2.40 -5.98 25.29
CA ASP A 200 3.63 -6.22 24.53
C ASP A 200 3.36 -6.71 23.10
N ARG A 201 2.26 -7.45 22.90
CA ARG A 201 1.87 -8.01 21.61
C ARG A 201 0.83 -7.17 20.87
N ALA A 202 0.33 -6.10 21.48
CA ALA A 202 -0.74 -5.29 20.90
C ALA A 202 -0.37 -4.69 19.55
N GLU A 203 0.90 -4.39 19.31
CA GLU A 203 1.40 -3.87 18.02
C GLU A 203 1.38 -4.92 16.91
N LEU A 204 1.46 -6.22 17.25
CA LEU A 204 1.47 -7.33 16.30
C LEU A 204 0.08 -7.65 15.75
N TRP A 205 -0.98 -7.19 16.42
CA TRP A 205 -2.36 -7.53 16.08
C TRP A 205 -3.06 -6.43 15.28
N SER A 206 -3.97 -6.85 14.40
CA SER A 206 -4.86 -5.92 13.70
C SER A 206 -5.82 -5.22 14.68
N PRO A 207 -6.38 -4.05 14.33
CA PRO A 207 -7.35 -3.36 15.18
C PRO A 207 -8.56 -4.23 15.55
N SER A 208 -9.10 -4.98 14.57
CA SER A 208 -10.24 -5.88 14.79
C SER A 208 -9.91 -7.02 15.76
N ARG A 209 -8.69 -7.58 15.69
CA ARG A 209 -8.26 -8.64 16.61
C ARG A 209 -8.11 -8.14 18.04
N LYS A 210 -7.62 -6.91 18.21
CA LYS A 210 -7.55 -6.26 19.54
C LYS A 210 -8.95 -6.07 20.11
N GLU A 211 -9.89 -5.58 19.30
CA GLU A 211 -11.28 -5.39 19.74
C GLU A 211 -11.96 -6.71 20.10
N GLU A 212 -11.72 -7.78 19.34
CA GLU A 212 -12.22 -9.13 19.64
C GLU A 212 -11.65 -9.68 20.96
N LEU A 213 -10.33 -9.64 21.13
CA LEU A 213 -9.67 -10.13 22.35
C LEU A 213 -10.14 -9.36 23.59
N VAL A 214 -10.27 -8.03 23.47
CA VAL A 214 -10.70 -7.19 24.58
C VAL A 214 -12.22 -7.27 24.83
N ALA A 215 -13.01 -7.77 23.89
CA ALA A 215 -14.42 -8.06 24.14
C ALA A 215 -14.58 -9.09 25.27
N HIS A 216 -13.66 -10.06 25.39
CA HIS A 216 -13.65 -11.01 26.52
C HIS A 216 -13.30 -10.33 27.86
N LEU A 217 -12.62 -9.18 27.82
CA LEU A 217 -12.23 -8.39 28.99
C LEU A 217 -13.26 -7.30 29.35
N GLN A 218 -14.43 -7.26 28.69
CA GLN A 218 -15.48 -6.27 28.97
C GLN A 218 -15.85 -6.15 30.46
N PRO A 219 -15.97 -7.24 31.26
CA PRO A 219 -16.27 -7.11 32.68
C PRO A 219 -15.20 -6.33 33.47
N LEU A 220 -13.95 -6.40 33.02
CA LEU A 220 -12.82 -5.72 33.63
C LEU A 220 -12.64 -4.29 33.10
N THR A 221 -12.73 -4.10 31.78
CA THR A 221 -12.54 -2.80 31.14
C THR A 221 -13.77 -1.89 31.26
N GLY A 222 -14.96 -2.46 31.44
CA GLY A 222 -16.23 -1.74 31.49
C GLY A 222 -16.62 -1.06 30.17
N ALA A 223 -16.00 -1.43 29.06
CA ALA A 223 -16.26 -0.89 27.72
C ALA A 223 -15.89 -1.90 26.62
N THR A 224 -16.50 -1.78 25.45
CA THR A 224 -16.25 -2.62 24.27
C THR A 224 -15.63 -1.83 23.11
N GLY A 225 -15.13 -2.53 22.09
CA GLY A 225 -14.54 -1.91 20.90
C GLY A 225 -13.28 -1.09 21.23
N LYS A 226 -13.09 0.03 20.54
CA LYS A 226 -11.89 0.87 20.67
C LYS A 226 -11.66 1.40 22.08
N GLU A 227 -12.72 1.73 22.80
CA GLU A 227 -12.63 2.23 24.17
C GLU A 227 -12.20 1.12 25.14
N GLY A 228 -12.74 -0.09 24.97
CA GLY A 228 -12.29 -1.28 25.70
C GLY A 228 -10.80 -1.53 25.48
N VAL A 229 -10.35 -1.52 24.22
CA VAL A 229 -8.93 -1.73 23.87
C VAL A 229 -8.03 -0.70 24.53
N SER A 230 -8.43 0.58 24.50
CA SER A 230 -7.66 1.64 25.16
C SER A 230 -7.51 1.36 26.66
N ARG A 231 -8.58 0.96 27.34
CA ARG A 231 -8.55 0.66 28.79
C ARG A 231 -7.72 -0.59 29.11
N ALA A 232 -7.75 -1.62 28.27
CA ALA A 232 -6.92 -2.82 28.46
C ALA A 232 -5.42 -2.52 28.32
N LEU A 233 -5.03 -1.72 27.32
CA LEU A 233 -3.64 -1.29 27.14
C LEU A 233 -3.16 -0.43 28.31
N SER A 234 -4.04 0.45 28.80
CA SER A 234 -3.81 1.27 29.98
C SER A 234 -3.58 0.46 31.25
N MET A 235 -4.36 -0.59 31.47
CA MET A 235 -4.19 -1.49 32.62
C MET A 235 -2.89 -2.30 32.52
N GLY A 236 -2.54 -2.79 31.33
CA GLY A 236 -1.27 -3.49 31.11
C GLY A 236 -0.06 -2.57 31.33
N ALA A 237 -0.14 -1.30 30.92
CA ALA A 237 0.91 -0.32 31.15
C ALA A 237 1.09 -0.01 32.64
N TRP A 238 -0.02 0.18 33.38
CA TRP A 238 0.02 0.37 34.83
C TRP A 238 0.67 -0.80 35.56
N LEU A 239 0.32 -2.04 35.20
CA LEU A 239 0.86 -3.26 35.81
C LEU A 239 2.35 -3.50 35.53
N ARG A 240 2.89 -2.93 34.45
CA ARG A 240 4.32 -3.02 34.13
C ARG A 240 5.16 -2.07 34.97
N ASP A 241 4.57 -0.94 35.34
CA ASP A 241 5.25 0.14 36.06
C ASP A 241 5.04 0.05 37.60
N SER A 242 4.18 -0.87 38.08
CA SER A 242 3.87 -1.16 39.49
C SER A 242 4.70 -2.31 40.06
#